data_AF-A0A3Q8VDH5-F1
#
_entry.id   AF-A0A3Q8VDH5-F1
#
_cell.length_a   1.000
_cell.length_b   1.000
_cell.length_c   1.000
_cell.angle_alpha   90.00
_cell.angle_beta   90.00
_cell.angle_gamma   90.00
#
_symmetry.space_group_name_H-M   'P 1'
#
loop_
_entity.id
_entity.type
_entity.pdbx_description
1 polymer ?
#
loop_
_entity_poly.entity_id
_entity_poly.type
_entity_poly.pdbx_seq_one_letter_code
_entity_poly.pdbx_strand_id
1 'polypeptide(L)'
;MGNAKYVRFEGTVRHARGHFPGIFVLANELAAQGKLTDEQYRFWRSNNDWYDANYTNPTDVDPEIYDPRVNPGAVAWFKVSAHHLIERVDGYLELLASHGVDFRRLESSNPGEVIYEDPDQVVVIPSALGST
;
A
#
# COMPACT_ATOMS: atom_id res chain seq x y z
N MET A 1 3.68 -18.73 16.63
CA MET A 1 3.42 -17.57 15.75
C MET A 1 3.89 -17.95 14.36
N GLY A 2 2.97 -18.03 13.39
CA GLY A 2 3.34 -18.36 12.01
C GLY A 2 4.26 -17.28 11.46
N ASN A 3 5.31 -17.68 10.76
CA ASN A 3 6.27 -16.77 10.13
C ASN A 3 5.51 -15.98 9.05
N ALA A 4 5.11 -14.74 9.35
CA ALA A 4 4.37 -13.91 8.40
C ALA A 4 5.22 -13.72 7.14
N LYS A 5 4.58 -13.82 5.98
CA LYS A 5 5.26 -13.73 4.67
C LYS A 5 5.04 -12.37 4.01
N TYR A 6 3.98 -11.69 4.41
CA TYR A 6 3.54 -10.45 3.81
C TYR A 6 3.22 -9.40 4.87
N VAL A 7 3.48 -8.15 4.55
CA VAL A 7 3.18 -6.98 5.37
C VAL A 7 2.48 -5.91 4.54
N ARG A 8 1.49 -5.24 5.14
CA ARG A 8 0.76 -4.12 4.52
C ARG A 8 0.60 -3.00 5.53
N PHE A 9 0.68 -1.78 5.04
CA PHE A 9 0.36 -0.58 5.79
C PHE A 9 -0.84 0.09 5.14
N GLU A 10 -1.90 0.30 5.91
CA GLU A 10 -3.18 0.81 5.42
C GLU A 10 -3.86 1.75 6.41
N GLY A 11 -4.76 2.58 5.90
CA GLY A 11 -5.61 3.43 6.73
C GLY A 11 -6.58 2.63 7.59
N THR A 12 -7.15 3.28 8.61
CA THR A 12 -8.17 2.69 9.50
C THR A 12 -9.60 2.94 9.04
N VAL A 13 -9.79 3.76 8.00
CA VAL A 13 -11.09 4.10 7.41
C VAL A 13 -11.17 3.52 6.00
N ARG A 14 -12.32 2.90 5.65
CA ARG A 14 -12.55 2.36 4.31
C ARG A 14 -12.80 3.47 3.31
N HIS A 15 -12.23 3.34 2.11
CA HIS A 15 -12.64 4.14 0.96
C HIS A 15 -14.07 3.80 0.53
N ALA A 16 -14.68 4.69 -0.26
CA ALA A 16 -15.98 4.45 -0.90
C ALA A 16 -16.05 3.13 -1.71
N ARG A 17 -14.89 2.63 -2.18
CA ARG A 17 -14.73 1.35 -2.88
C ARG A 17 -14.65 0.13 -1.95
N GLY A 18 -14.87 0.30 -0.65
CA GLY A 18 -15.02 -0.77 0.32
C GLY A 18 -13.72 -1.35 0.90
N HIS A 19 -12.53 -0.95 0.44
CA HIS A 19 -11.24 -1.40 1.00
C HIS A 19 -10.56 -0.31 1.82
N PHE A 20 -9.61 -0.71 2.69
CA PHE A 20 -8.73 0.23 3.39
C PHE A 20 -7.61 0.68 2.44
N PRO A 21 -7.44 2.00 2.21
CA PRO A 21 -6.41 2.50 1.30
C PRO A 21 -5.02 2.19 1.83
N GLY A 22 -4.07 1.91 0.93
CA GLY A 22 -2.67 1.81 1.31
C GLY A 22 -2.11 3.18 1.69
N ILE A 23 -1.04 3.22 2.48
CA ILE A 23 -0.40 4.47 2.91
C ILE A 23 0.04 5.40 1.76
N PHE A 24 0.43 4.85 0.60
CA PHE A 24 0.77 5.67 -0.58
C PHE A 24 -0.45 6.38 -1.14
N VAL A 25 -1.62 5.72 -1.16
CA VAL A 25 -2.88 6.35 -1.59
C VAL A 25 -3.20 7.51 -0.66
N LEU A 26 -3.11 7.29 0.66
CA LEU A 26 -3.36 8.35 1.65
C LEU A 26 -2.40 9.55 1.49
N ALA A 27 -1.11 9.29 1.28
CA ALA A 27 -0.12 10.36 1.07
C ALA A 27 -0.36 11.11 -0.25
N ASN A 28 -0.72 10.39 -1.32
CA ASN A 28 -1.08 10.98 -2.60
C ASN A 28 -2.32 11.87 -2.50
N GLU A 29 -3.30 11.49 -1.67
CA GLU A 29 -4.48 12.31 -1.42
C GLU A 29 -4.16 13.59 -0.67
N LEU A 30 -3.29 13.55 0.34
CA LEU A 30 -2.82 14.76 1.02
C LEU A 30 -2.09 15.70 0.05
N ALA A 31 -1.25 15.15 -0.84
CA ALA A 31 -0.57 15.90 -1.88
C ALA A 31 -1.57 16.54 -2.86
N ALA A 32 -2.52 15.76 -3.38
CA ALA A 32 -3.54 16.23 -4.32
C ALA A 32 -4.46 17.29 -3.72
N GLN A 33 -4.70 17.24 -2.40
CA GLN A 33 -5.49 18.24 -1.66
C GLN A 33 -4.67 19.49 -1.29
N GLY A 34 -3.37 19.56 -1.62
CA GLY A 34 -2.51 20.68 -1.28
C GLY A 34 -2.26 20.84 0.22
N LYS A 35 -2.37 19.76 1.00
CA LYS A 35 -2.21 19.78 2.46
C LYS A 35 -0.77 19.66 2.93
N LEU A 36 0.13 19.18 2.07
CA LEU A 36 1.54 18.99 2.42
C LEU A 36 2.26 20.34 2.53
N THR A 37 3.15 20.47 3.50
CA THR A 37 4.14 21.56 3.50
C THR A 37 5.13 21.37 2.34
N ASP A 38 5.88 22.42 1.98
CA ASP A 38 6.88 22.33 0.91
C ASP A 38 7.92 21.22 1.15
N GLU A 39 8.32 21.02 2.42
CA GLU A 39 9.25 19.95 2.80
C GLU A 39 8.62 18.57 2.64
N GLN A 40 7.39 18.40 3.12
CA GLN A 40 6.65 17.14 2.96
C GLN A 40 6.38 16.82 1.50
N TYR A 41 6.08 17.84 0.68
CA TYR A 41 5.87 17.66 -0.76
C TYR A 41 7.16 17.22 -1.45
N ARG A 42 8.31 17.83 -1.13
CA ARG A 42 9.62 17.40 -1.67
C ARG A 42 9.93 15.96 -1.26
N PHE A 43 9.75 15.62 0.02
CA PHE A 43 9.91 14.24 0.52
C PHE A 43 9.00 13.26 -0.23
N TRP A 44 7.71 13.58 -0.33
CA TRP A 44 6.72 12.75 -1.01
C TRP A 44 7.09 12.52 -2.46
N ARG A 45 7.44 13.59 -3.21
CA ARG A 45 7.77 13.49 -4.64
C ARG A 45 9.04 12.68 -4.85
N SER A 46 10.12 12.97 -4.11
CA SER A 46 11.39 12.24 -4.26
C SER A 46 11.27 10.75 -3.94
N ASN A 47 10.44 10.38 -2.96
CA ASN A 47 10.24 8.97 -2.63
C ASN A 47 9.33 8.27 -3.63
N ASN A 48 8.26 8.91 -4.12
CA ASN A 48 7.46 8.32 -5.19
C ASN A 48 8.27 8.15 -6.48
N ASP A 49 9.09 9.14 -6.88
CA ASP A 49 10.00 9.01 -8.03
C ASP A 49 10.97 7.84 -7.85
N TRP A 50 11.47 7.63 -6.64
CA TRP A 50 12.32 6.48 -6.35
C TRP A 50 11.55 5.16 -6.44
N TYR A 51 10.33 5.05 -5.92
CA TYR A 51 9.52 3.84 -6.09
C TYR A 51 9.20 3.57 -7.56
N ASP A 52 8.75 4.58 -8.30
CA ASP A 52 8.41 4.49 -9.72
C ASP A 52 9.61 4.04 -10.57
N ALA A 53 10.84 4.44 -10.19
CA ALA A 53 12.06 4.08 -10.91
C ALA A 53 12.64 2.71 -10.54
N ASN A 54 12.30 2.16 -9.38
CA ASN A 54 12.96 0.95 -8.85
C ASN A 54 12.03 -0.27 -8.77
N TYR A 55 10.71 -0.09 -8.81
CA TYR A 55 9.76 -1.20 -8.69
C TYR A 55 8.69 -1.16 -9.75
N THR A 56 8.26 -2.36 -10.13
CA THR A 56 7.15 -2.55 -11.06
C THR A 56 5.87 -2.03 -10.44
N ASN A 57 5.21 -1.11 -11.14
CA ASN A 57 3.80 -0.84 -10.91
C ASN A 57 2.99 -1.98 -11.55
N PRO A 58 2.22 -2.77 -10.79
CA PRO A 58 1.46 -3.88 -11.34
C PRO A 58 0.52 -3.45 -12.48
N THR A 59 0.00 -2.22 -12.43
CA THR A 59 -0.87 -1.66 -13.49
C THR A 59 -0.18 -1.57 -14.85
N ASP A 60 1.15 -1.41 -14.89
CA ASP A 60 1.91 -1.35 -16.14
C ASP A 60 2.13 -2.74 -16.75
N VAL A 61 2.03 -3.80 -15.93
CA VAL A 61 2.08 -5.20 -16.38
C VAL A 61 0.72 -5.64 -16.91
N ASP A 62 -0.33 -5.39 -16.12
CA ASP A 62 -1.71 -5.67 -16.50
C ASP A 62 -2.66 -4.65 -15.83
N PRO A 63 -3.33 -3.80 -16.63
CA PRO A 63 -4.24 -2.78 -16.09
C PRO A 63 -5.47 -3.37 -15.40
N GLU A 64 -5.80 -4.65 -15.62
CA GLU A 64 -6.94 -5.30 -14.97
C GLU A 64 -6.66 -5.67 -13.50
N ILE A 65 -5.39 -5.69 -13.05
CA ILE A 65 -5.00 -6.09 -11.68
C ILE A 65 -5.77 -5.32 -10.60
N TYR A 66 -5.99 -4.02 -10.81
CA TYR A 66 -6.76 -3.17 -9.90
C TYR A 66 -8.13 -2.75 -10.45
N ASP A 67 -8.60 -3.30 -11.58
CA ASP A 67 -9.95 -3.03 -12.08
C ASP A 67 -10.96 -3.63 -11.09
N PRO A 68 -11.78 -2.81 -10.40
CA PRO A 68 -12.70 -3.30 -9.38
C PRO A 68 -13.83 -4.18 -9.93
N ARG A 69 -14.04 -4.22 -11.25
CA ARG A 69 -15.00 -5.10 -11.90
C ARG A 69 -14.44 -6.50 -12.15
N VAL A 70 -13.12 -6.61 -12.28
CA VAL A 70 -12.40 -7.88 -12.50
C VAL A 70 -11.90 -8.44 -11.16
N ASN A 71 -11.21 -7.60 -10.39
CA ASN A 71 -10.55 -7.95 -9.14
C ASN A 71 -11.07 -7.08 -7.97
N PRO A 72 -12.30 -7.32 -7.50
CA PRO A 72 -12.94 -6.46 -6.50
C PRO A 72 -12.16 -6.45 -5.17
N GLY A 73 -11.77 -5.25 -4.74
CA GLY A 73 -11.06 -5.06 -3.47
C GLY A 73 -9.59 -5.49 -3.49
N ALA A 74 -8.99 -5.66 -4.68
CA ALA A 74 -7.57 -5.97 -4.83
C ALA A 74 -6.68 -5.00 -4.05
N VAL A 75 -5.74 -5.54 -3.27
CA VAL A 75 -4.80 -4.76 -2.45
C VAL A 75 -3.39 -5.32 -2.53
N ALA A 76 -2.39 -4.42 -2.58
CA ALA A 76 -0.98 -4.77 -2.55
C ALA A 76 -0.48 -5.09 -1.13
N TRP A 77 0.44 -6.04 -1.03
CA TRP A 77 1.21 -6.37 0.16
C TRP A 77 2.68 -6.48 -0.22
N PHE A 78 3.57 -5.99 0.63
CA PHE A 78 4.99 -6.27 0.50
C PHE A 78 5.28 -7.69 0.97
N LYS A 79 6.25 -8.35 0.34
CA LYS A 79 6.92 -9.52 0.93
C LYS A 79 7.78 -9.05 2.10
N VAL A 80 7.82 -9.78 3.20
CA VAL A 80 8.63 -9.39 4.37
C VAL A 80 10.12 -9.30 4.08
N SER A 81 10.59 -9.98 3.01
CA SER A 81 11.96 -9.90 2.50
C SER A 81 12.29 -8.60 1.77
N ALA A 82 11.29 -7.79 1.42
CA ALA A 82 11.43 -6.52 0.70
C ALA A 82 11.86 -5.38 1.65
N HIS A 83 12.90 -5.63 2.47
CA HIS A 83 13.35 -4.74 3.55
C HIS A 83 13.60 -3.32 3.06
N HIS A 84 14.28 -3.18 1.93
CA HIS A 84 14.59 -1.90 1.29
C HIS A 84 13.37 -1.05 0.88
N LEU A 85 12.21 -1.67 0.59
CA LEU A 85 10.95 -0.94 0.38
C LEU A 85 10.34 -0.59 1.75
N ILE A 86 10.26 -1.58 2.64
CA ILE A 86 9.62 -1.43 3.94
C ILE A 86 10.31 -0.37 4.80
N GLU A 87 11.63 -0.25 4.78
CA GLU A 87 12.37 0.79 5.53
C GLU A 87 12.00 2.21 5.10
N ARG A 88 11.70 2.43 3.81
CA ARG A 88 11.29 3.74 3.31
C ARG A 88 9.84 4.10 3.67
N VAL A 89 9.04 3.13 4.11
CA VAL A 89 7.67 3.37 4.55
C VAL A 89 7.63 4.28 5.77
N ASP A 90 8.64 4.24 6.66
CA ASP A 90 8.64 5.00 7.91
C ASP A 90 8.41 6.51 7.69
N GLY A 91 9.04 7.11 6.68
CA GLY A 91 8.81 8.52 6.37
C GLY A 91 7.39 8.84 5.87
N TYR A 92 6.71 7.87 5.23
CA TYR A 92 5.28 8.02 4.91
C TYR A 92 4.41 7.92 6.16
N LEU A 93 4.75 7.04 7.10
CA LEU A 93 4.02 6.90 8.37
C LEU A 93 4.14 8.18 9.20
N GLU A 94 5.34 8.75 9.30
CA GLU A 94 5.58 10.04 9.96
C GLU A 94 4.80 11.18 9.29
N LEU A 95 4.82 11.24 7.95
CA LEU A 95 4.05 12.20 7.18
C LEU A 95 2.56 12.08 7.50
N LEU A 96 1.98 10.88 7.41
CA LEU A 96 0.55 10.66 7.69
C LEU A 96 0.19 11.00 9.14
N ALA A 97 1.01 10.59 10.11
CA ALA A 97 0.81 10.89 11.53
C ALA A 97 0.81 12.40 11.79
N SER A 98 1.70 13.16 11.14
CA SER A 98 1.76 14.63 11.28
C SER A 98 0.50 15.34 10.79
N HIS A 99 -0.28 14.68 9.92
CA HIS A 99 -1.57 15.16 9.40
C HIS A 99 -2.78 14.55 10.14
N GLY A 100 -2.55 13.81 11.23
CA GLY A 100 -3.62 13.14 11.98
C GLY A 100 -4.33 12.04 11.19
N VAL A 101 -3.66 11.44 10.20
CA VAL A 101 -4.20 10.34 9.41
C VAL A 101 -3.81 9.02 10.08
N ASP A 102 -4.81 8.31 10.60
CA ASP A 102 -4.62 7.01 11.26
C ASP A 102 -4.30 5.90 10.25
N PHE A 103 -3.35 5.03 10.63
CA PHE A 103 -2.96 3.86 9.87
C PHE A 103 -2.66 2.67 10.79
N ARG A 104 -2.55 1.48 10.19
CA ARG A 104 -2.17 0.24 10.86
C ARG A 104 -1.22 -0.58 10.00
N ARG A 105 -0.38 -1.37 10.66
CA ARG A 105 0.42 -2.43 10.05
C ARG A 105 -0.31 -3.76 10.19
N LEU A 106 -0.44 -4.48 9.09
CA LEU A 106 -0.98 -5.84 9.02
C LEU A 106 0.12 -6.80 8.60
N GLU A 107 0.09 -8.00 9.14
CA GLU A 107 0.99 -9.09 8.77
C GLU A 107 0.17 -10.35 8.49
N SER A 108 0.51 -11.09 7.44
CA SER A 108 -0.19 -12.32 7.09
C SER A 108 0.74 -13.31 6.38
N SER A 109 0.51 -14.60 6.59
CA SER A 109 1.09 -15.66 5.76
C SER A 109 0.20 -16.04 4.58
N ASN A 110 -1.07 -15.61 4.58
CA ASN A 110 -2.08 -15.87 3.56
C ASN A 110 -3.02 -14.65 3.43
N PRO A 111 -2.61 -13.58 2.73
CA PRO A 111 -3.36 -12.32 2.66
C PRO A 111 -4.60 -12.37 1.74
N GLY A 112 -4.74 -13.43 0.94
CA GLY A 112 -5.85 -13.61 0.00
C GLY A 112 -5.44 -14.43 -1.22
N GLU A 113 -6.30 -14.42 -2.25
CA GLU A 113 -5.98 -15.00 -3.55
C GLU A 113 -4.98 -14.11 -4.29
N VAL A 114 -3.79 -14.63 -4.58
CA VAL A 114 -2.74 -13.89 -5.29
C VAL A 114 -3.07 -13.80 -6.77
N ILE A 115 -3.24 -12.58 -7.27
CA ILE A 115 -3.51 -12.29 -8.69
C ILE A 115 -2.30 -11.68 -9.40
N TYR A 116 -1.30 -11.24 -8.64
CA TYR A 116 0.00 -10.76 -9.14
C TYR A 116 1.08 -11.02 -8.08
N GLU A 117 2.26 -11.40 -8.54
CA GLU A 117 3.43 -11.60 -7.68
C GLU A 117 4.71 -11.23 -8.43
N ASP A 118 5.59 -10.48 -7.77
CA ASP A 118 6.95 -10.19 -8.22
C ASP A 118 7.95 -10.44 -7.05
N PRO A 119 9.26 -10.19 -7.18
CA PRO A 119 10.23 -10.41 -6.10
C PRO A 119 9.94 -9.66 -4.78
N ASP A 120 9.20 -8.55 -4.82
CA ASP A 120 9.06 -7.61 -3.70
C ASP A 120 7.62 -7.51 -3.15
N GLN A 121 6.60 -7.82 -3.95
CA GLN A 121 5.19 -7.65 -3.56
C GLN A 121 4.27 -8.73 -4.14
N VAL A 122 3.07 -8.79 -3.57
CA VAL A 122 1.91 -9.50 -4.12
C VAL A 122 0.71 -8.56 -4.18
N VAL A 123 -0.15 -8.73 -5.18
CA VAL A 123 -1.51 -8.17 -5.17
C VAL A 123 -2.48 -9.31 -4.94
N VAL A 124 -3.39 -9.13 -4.00
CA VAL A 124 -4.37 -10.15 -3.65
C VAL A 124 -5.79 -9.62 -3.71
N ILE A 125 -6.72 -10.51 -4.06
CA ILE A 125 -8.13 -10.35 -3.73
C ILE A 125 -8.32 -10.87 -2.29
N PRO A 126 -8.72 -10.02 -1.33
CA PRO A 126 -8.97 -10.46 0.03
C PRO A 126 -10.03 -11.56 0.05
N SER A 127 -9.75 -12.69 0.69
CA SER A 127 -10.80 -13.68 0.96
C SER A 127 -11.87 -13.04 1.85
N ALA A 128 -13.15 -13.31 1.61
CA ALA A 128 -14.27 -12.78 2.40
C ALA A 128 -14.26 -13.18 3.91
N LEU A 129 -13.21 -13.84 4.39
CA LEU A 129 -13.05 -14.32 5.76
C LEU A 129 -12.38 -13.24 6.63
N GLY A 130 -13.11 -12.17 6.87
CA GLY A 130 -12.89 -11.35 8.05
C GLY A 130 -13.76 -11.86 9.18
N SER A 131 -13.19 -12.61 10.13
CA SER A 131 -13.54 -12.69 11.57
C SER A 131 -13.07 -14.03 12.14
N THR A 132 -11.88 -14.07 12.73
CA THR A 132 -11.65 -14.78 14.00
C THR A 132 -10.74 -13.95 14.85
#